data_AF-A0A3C0ZIE9-F1
#
_entry.id   AF-A0A3C0ZIE9-F1
#
_cell.length_a   1.000
_cell.length_b   1.000
_cell.length_c   1.000
_cell.angle_alpha   90.00
_cell.angle_beta   90.00
_cell.angle_gamma   90.00
#
_symmetry.space_group_name_H-M   'P 1'
#
loop_
_entity.id
_entity.type
_entity.pdbx_description
1 polymer ?
#
loop_
_entity_poly.entity_id
_entity_poly.type
_entity_poly.pdbx_seq_one_letter_code
_entity_poly.pdbx_strand_id
1 'polypeptide(L)'
;MIVWHNTADASRIPEFVSSGQEVELWIGTHPIEMGQSVWVELTLSRADGKQLTAKQPAEWHSNNDQRNNSYWRVLLGTFGQGDRLEYRICGSRGEEQIMCTETFEFEVS
;
A
#
# COMPACT_ATOMS: atom_id res chain seq x y z
N MET A 1 3.28 -10.38 -13.45
CA MET A 1 3.64 -9.17 -12.67
C MET A 1 4.11 -9.61 -11.31
N ILE A 2 5.10 -8.93 -10.73
CA ILE A 2 5.52 -9.02 -9.33
C ILE A 2 5.12 -7.71 -8.66
N VAL A 3 4.66 -7.77 -7.42
CA VAL A 3 4.34 -6.60 -6.59
C VAL A 3 5.13 -6.69 -5.28
N TRP A 4 5.69 -5.59 -4.82
CA TRP A 4 6.39 -5.52 -3.54
C TRP A 4 6.14 -4.19 -2.82
N HIS A 5 6.33 -4.24 -1.51
CA HIS A 5 6.20 -3.13 -0.59
C HIS A 5 7.05 -3.42 0.66
N ASN A 6 7.27 -2.39 1.48
CA ASN A 6 8.08 -2.41 2.69
C ASN A 6 9.55 -2.74 2.42
N THR A 7 10.07 -2.25 1.29
CA THR A 7 11.49 -2.30 0.92
C THR A 7 12.07 -0.88 0.89
N ALA A 8 13.41 -0.76 0.80
CA ALA A 8 14.08 0.55 0.81
C ALA A 8 13.64 1.49 -0.33
N ASP A 9 13.21 0.95 -1.47
CA ASP A 9 12.73 1.69 -2.63
C ASP A 9 11.20 1.78 -2.74
N ALA A 10 10.47 1.10 -1.85
CA ALA A 10 9.01 1.04 -1.83
C ALA A 10 8.51 0.89 -0.38
N SER A 11 8.78 1.89 0.45
CA SER A 11 8.50 1.88 1.89
C SER A 11 7.14 2.47 2.25
N ARG A 12 6.75 2.30 3.52
CA ARG A 12 5.71 3.10 4.16
C ARG A 12 6.35 4.34 4.79
N ILE A 13 5.69 5.49 4.64
CA ILE A 13 6.14 6.76 5.20
C ILE A 13 4.97 7.36 6.01
N PRO A 14 5.16 7.69 7.30
CA PRO A 14 6.34 7.40 8.11
C PRO A 14 6.43 5.92 8.51
N GLU A 15 7.63 5.47 8.87
CA GLU A 15 7.85 4.11 9.40
C GLU A 15 7.17 3.92 10.77
N PHE A 16 7.23 4.93 11.64
CA PHE A 16 6.50 4.98 12.89
C PHE A 16 5.42 6.05 12.79
N VAL A 17 4.16 5.66 12.97
CA VAL A 17 3.01 6.55 12.76
C VAL A 17 2.56 7.08 14.10
N SER A 18 2.56 8.40 14.23
CA SER A 18 1.92 9.11 15.33
C SER A 18 0.55 9.63 14.91
N SER A 19 -0.32 9.83 15.88
CA SER A 19 -1.68 10.35 15.62
C SER A 19 -1.66 11.63 14.77
N GLY A 20 -2.56 11.69 13.78
CA GLY A 20 -2.69 12.82 12.87
C GLY A 20 -1.65 12.90 11.75
N GLN A 21 -0.65 12.01 11.71
CA GLN A 21 0.28 11.94 10.59
C GLN A 21 -0.37 11.28 9.38
N GLU A 22 -0.13 11.85 8.20
CA GLU A 22 -0.52 11.24 6.93
C GLU A 22 0.38 10.04 6.62
N VAL A 23 -0.23 8.93 6.24
CA VAL A 23 0.48 7.71 5.86
C VAL A 23 0.46 7.55 4.35
N GLU A 24 1.64 7.49 3.76
CA GLU A 24 1.88 7.18 2.36
C GLU A 24 2.49 5.79 2.22
N LEU A 25 2.00 5.01 1.25
CA LEU A 25 2.61 3.74 0.84
C LEU A 25 3.22 3.89 -0.55
N TRP A 26 4.48 3.49 -0.68
CA TRP A 26 5.14 3.30 -1.96
C TRP A 26 5.14 1.84 -2.35
N ILE A 27 4.82 1.55 -3.61
CA ILE A 27 4.65 0.18 -4.09
C ILE A 27 5.43 0.03 -5.39
N GLY A 28 6.16 -1.08 -5.52
CA GLY A 28 6.85 -1.42 -6.75
C GLY A 28 6.15 -2.54 -7.51
N THR A 29 6.17 -2.46 -8.85
CA THR A 29 5.79 -3.56 -9.74
C THR A 29 6.87 -3.85 -10.79
N HIS A 30 6.92 -5.10 -11.23
CA HIS A 30 7.82 -5.56 -12.29
C HIS A 30 7.12 -6.61 -13.17
N PRO A 31 7.38 -6.65 -14.49
CA PRO A 31 8.09 -5.63 -15.29
C PRO A 31 7.23 -4.36 -15.53
N ILE A 32 7.74 -3.36 -16.24
CA ILE A 32 6.94 -2.25 -16.77
C ILE A 32 6.06 -2.79 -17.90
N GLU A 33 4.74 -2.78 -17.71
CA GLU A 33 3.75 -3.25 -18.69
C GLU A 33 2.48 -2.40 -18.65
N MET A 34 1.80 -2.28 -19.79
CA MET A 34 0.48 -1.64 -19.88
C MET A 34 -0.60 -2.52 -19.22
N GLY A 35 -1.65 -1.88 -18.71
CA GLY A 35 -2.80 -2.58 -18.11
C GLY A 35 -2.56 -3.13 -16.71
N GLN A 36 -1.50 -2.67 -16.04
CA GLN A 36 -1.29 -2.94 -14.61
C GLN A 36 -2.21 -2.07 -13.76
N SER A 37 -2.76 -2.68 -12.71
CA SER A 37 -3.53 -2.00 -11.67
C SER A 37 -3.00 -2.43 -10.31
N VAL A 38 -2.89 -1.49 -9.39
CA VAL A 38 -2.40 -1.71 -8.02
C VAL A 38 -3.39 -1.11 -7.03
N TRP A 39 -3.66 -1.80 -5.93
CA TRP A 39 -4.53 -1.32 -4.86
C TRP A 39 -4.10 -1.87 -3.51
N VAL A 40 -4.58 -1.22 -2.45
CA VAL A 40 -4.41 -1.63 -1.06
C VAL A 40 -5.75 -2.16 -0.57
N GLU A 41 -5.73 -3.32 0.07
CA GLU A 41 -6.85 -3.79 0.88
C GLU A 41 -6.46 -3.62 2.34
N LEU A 42 -7.26 -2.88 3.10
CA LEU A 42 -6.95 -2.54 4.48
C LEU A 42 -8.13 -2.79 5.42
N THR A 43 -7.75 -3.05 6.66
CA THR A 43 -8.61 -3.15 7.83
C THR A 43 -8.08 -2.18 8.87
N LEU A 44 -8.93 -1.28 9.32
CA LEU A 44 -8.67 -0.34 10.40
C LEU A 44 -9.48 -0.75 11.62
N SER A 45 -8.77 -1.09 12.70
CA SER A 45 -9.33 -1.31 14.02
C SER A 45 -9.14 -0.05 14.84
N ARG A 46 -10.24 0.66 15.12
CA ARG A 46 -10.24 1.89 15.91
C ARG A 46 -10.07 1.57 17.39
N ALA A 47 -9.53 2.52 18.14
CA ALA A 47 -9.40 2.40 19.60
C ALA A 47 -10.74 2.19 20.34
N ASP A 48 -11.87 2.61 19.75
CA ASP A 48 -13.23 2.41 20.27
C ASP A 48 -13.80 1.01 19.99
N GLY A 49 -13.02 0.13 19.33
CA GLY A 49 -13.42 -1.21 18.93
C GLY A 49 -14.15 -1.29 17.59
N LYS A 50 -14.38 -0.16 16.90
CA LYS A 50 -14.97 -0.17 15.56
C LYS A 50 -13.97 -0.65 14.52
N GLN A 51 -14.43 -1.52 13.62
CA GLN A 51 -13.63 -2.00 12.50
C GLN A 51 -14.15 -1.43 11.17
N LEU A 52 -13.25 -0.98 10.31
CA LEU A 52 -13.53 -0.48 8.97
C LEU A 52 -12.66 -1.23 7.96
N THR A 53 -13.24 -1.67 6.85
CA THR A 53 -12.49 -2.25 5.73
C THR A 53 -12.60 -1.37 4.51
N ALA A 54 -11.52 -1.28 3.74
CA ALA A 54 -11.50 -0.49 2.52
C ALA A 54 -10.59 -1.12 1.46
N LYS A 55 -10.91 -0.80 0.21
CA LYS A 55 -10.05 -1.06 -0.95
C LYS A 55 -9.72 0.29 -1.58
N GLN A 56 -8.44 0.64 -1.65
CA GLN A 56 -7.99 1.93 -2.14
C GLN A 56 -7.05 1.76 -3.35
N PRO A 57 -7.33 2.40 -4.50
CA PRO A 57 -6.45 2.31 -5.65
C PRO A 57 -5.12 3.01 -5.37
N ALA A 58 -4.06 2.48 -5.96
CA ALA A 58 -2.77 3.14 -6.05
C ALA A 58 -2.63 3.89 -7.36
N GLU A 59 -2.05 5.08 -7.26
CA GLU A 59 -1.78 5.93 -8.40
C GLU A 59 -0.39 5.62 -8.93
N TRP A 60 -0.29 5.48 -10.25
CA TRP A 60 1.00 5.35 -10.90
C TRP A 60 1.80 6.64 -10.69
N HIS A 61 3.08 6.51 -10.33
CA HIS A 61 3.94 7.66 -10.09
C HIS A 61 5.09 7.76 -11.11
N SER A 62 5.87 6.69 -11.30
CA SER A 62 7.07 6.75 -12.15
C SER A 62 7.58 5.38 -12.56
N ASN A 63 8.29 5.32 -13.68
CA ASN A 63 9.05 4.15 -14.09
C ASN A 63 10.55 4.31 -13.79
N ASN A 64 11.21 3.19 -13.53
CA ASN A 64 12.66 3.06 -13.58
C ASN A 64 13.02 2.11 -14.73
N ASP A 65 13.29 2.68 -15.91
CA ASP A 65 13.55 1.91 -17.13
C ASP A 65 14.85 1.07 -17.03
N GLN A 66 15.83 1.50 -16.24
CA GLN A 66 17.07 0.73 -16.04
C GLN A 66 16.82 -0.57 -15.27
N ARG A 67 15.86 -0.60 -14.35
CA ARG A 67 15.48 -1.78 -13.56
C ARG A 67 14.23 -2.48 -14.09
N ASN A 68 13.56 -1.88 -15.06
CA ASN A 68 12.27 -2.31 -15.59
C ASN A 68 11.18 -2.40 -14.51
N ASN A 69 11.11 -1.40 -13.63
CA ASN A 69 10.14 -1.32 -12.52
C ASN A 69 9.17 -0.14 -12.71
N SER A 70 7.93 -0.29 -12.25
CA SER A 70 7.00 0.83 -12.04
C SER A 70 6.81 1.08 -10.56
N TYR A 71 6.69 2.34 -10.17
CA TYR A 71 6.42 2.77 -8.80
C TYR A 71 5.07 3.47 -8.71
N TRP A 72 4.35 3.16 -7.64
CA TRP A 72 2.99 3.59 -7.36
C TRP A 72 2.91 4.16 -5.95
N ARG A 73 1.91 5.02 -5.71
CA ARG A 73 1.67 5.65 -4.41
C ARG A 73 0.22 5.52 -3.96
N VAL A 74 0.03 5.44 -2.64
CA VAL A 74 -1.29 5.53 -1.99
C VAL A 74 -1.17 6.42 -0.76
N LEU A 75 -2.02 7.44 -0.65
CA LEU A 75 -2.21 8.19 0.59
C LEU A 75 -3.36 7.56 1.38
N LEU A 76 -3.05 6.85 2.46
CA LEU A 76 -4.08 6.22 3.32
C LEU A 76 -4.81 7.24 4.21
N GLY A 77 -4.26 8.46 4.31
CA GLY A 77 -4.76 9.52 5.17
C GLY A 77 -4.20 9.43 6.59
N THR A 78 -4.93 10.00 7.54
CA THR A 78 -4.51 10.15 8.94
C THR A 78 -5.29 9.25 9.87
N PHE A 79 -4.68 8.86 10.99
CA PHE A 79 -5.27 7.95 11.96
C PHE A 79 -5.21 8.49 13.39
N GLY A 80 -6.08 7.98 14.26
CA GLY A 80 -6.16 8.34 15.68
C GLY A 80 -5.19 7.51 16.53
N GLN A 81 -4.83 8.02 17.71
CA GLN A 81 -4.01 7.27 18.66
C GLN A 81 -4.69 5.94 19.07
N GLY A 82 -3.92 4.86 19.09
CA GLY A 82 -4.39 3.51 19.41
C GLY A 82 -5.13 2.82 18.26
N ASP A 83 -5.26 3.46 17.09
CA ASP A 83 -5.73 2.79 15.89
C ASP A 83 -4.69 1.75 15.44
N ARG A 84 -5.15 0.58 15.00
CA ARG A 84 -4.33 -0.44 14.36
C ARG A 84 -4.75 -0.63 12.91
N LEU A 85 -3.79 -0.60 11.99
CA LEU A 85 -4.01 -0.85 10.59
C LEU A 85 -3.37 -2.18 10.18
N GLU A 86 -4.13 -3.02 9.49
CA GLU A 86 -3.65 -4.21 8.79
C GLU A 86 -3.93 -4.02 7.30
N TYR A 87 -2.96 -4.27 6.43
CA TYR A 87 -3.13 -4.08 5.01
C TYR A 87 -2.27 -5.03 4.18
N ARG A 88 -2.71 -5.29 2.95
CA ARG A 88 -1.91 -5.99 1.94
C ARG A 88 -1.98 -5.23 0.62
N ILE A 89 -0.91 -5.34 -0.15
CA ILE A 89 -0.83 -4.73 -1.47
C ILE A 89 -1.21 -5.78 -2.49
N CYS A 90 -2.17 -5.45 -3.33
CA CYS A 90 -2.59 -6.31 -4.42
C CYS A 90 -2.36 -5.60 -5.76
N GLY A 91 -2.16 -6.39 -6.79
CA GLY A 91 -2.16 -5.89 -8.14
C GLY A 91 -2.58 -6.93 -9.15
N SER A 92 -3.00 -6.46 -10.31
CA SER A 92 -3.34 -7.31 -11.45
C SER A 92 -2.74 -6.79 -12.73
N ARG A 93 -2.68 -7.68 -13.72
CA ARG A 93 -2.47 -7.34 -15.12
C ARG A 93 -3.68 -7.84 -15.92
N GLY A 94 -4.57 -6.93 -16.29
CA GLY A 94 -5.86 -7.31 -16.87
C GLY A 94 -6.78 -8.02 -15.87
N GLU A 95 -7.71 -8.84 -16.38
CA GLU A 95 -8.82 -9.42 -15.60
C GLU A 95 -8.51 -10.77 -14.91
N GLU A 96 -7.40 -11.44 -15.25
CA GLU A 96 -7.28 -12.88 -14.94
C GLU A 96 -6.28 -13.25 -13.84
N GLN A 97 -5.34 -12.37 -13.46
CA GLN A 97 -4.34 -12.70 -12.44
C GLN A 97 -4.15 -11.58 -11.43
N ILE A 98 -4.61 -11.83 -10.20
CA ILE A 98 -4.38 -11.00 -9.03
C ILE A 98 -3.24 -11.61 -8.21
N MET A 99 -2.28 -10.79 -7.82
CA MET A 99 -1.28 -11.16 -6.81
C MET A 99 -1.36 -10.20 -5.64
N CYS A 100 -1.23 -10.71 -4.42
CA CYS A 100 -1.15 -9.89 -3.22
C CYS A 100 0.11 -10.26 -2.43
N THR A 101 0.66 -9.28 -1.72
CA THR A 101 1.72 -9.47 -0.74
C THR A 101 1.21 -10.20 0.51
N GLU A 102 2.11 -10.48 1.43
CA GLU A 102 1.74 -10.73 2.82
C GLU A 102 1.02 -9.52 3.44
N THR A 103 0.45 -9.74 4.62
CA THR A 103 -0.17 -8.67 5.42
C THR A 103 0.90 -7.92 6.18
N PHE A 104 0.87 -6.60 6.08
CA PHE A 104 1.63 -5.67 6.88
C PHE A 104 0.72 -5.06 7.95
N GLU A 105 1.32 -4.63 9.05
CA GLU A 105 0.59 -3.97 10.13
C GLU A 105 1.36 -2.82 10.76
N PHE A 106 0.63 -1.88 11.35
CA PHE A 106 1.18 -0.92 12.29
C PHE A 106 0.12 -0.45 13.29
N GLU A 107 0.60 0.02 14.44
CA GLU A 107 -0.20 0.70 15.46
C GLU A 107 0.17 2.18 15.50
N VAL A 108 -0.82 3.02 15.76
CA VAL A 108 -0.66 4.48 15.83
C VAL A 108 -0.36 4.88 17.26
N SER A 109 0.82 5.48 17.44
CA SER A 109 1.32 6.01 18.72
C SER A 109 0.71 7.34 19.13
#